data_AF-A0A1D2RT69-F1
#
_entry.id   AF-A0A1D2RT69-F1
#
_cell.length_a   1.000
_cell.length_b   1.000
_cell.length_c   1.000
_cell.angle_alpha   90.00
_cell.angle_beta   90.00
_cell.angle_gamma   90.00
#
_symmetry.space_group_name_H-M   'P 1'
#
loop_
_entity.id
_entity.type
_entity.pdbx_description
1 polymer ?
#
loop_
_entity_poly.entity_id
_entity_poly.type
_entity_poly.pdbx_seq_one_letter_code
_entity_poly.pdbx_strand_id
1 'polypeptide(L)'
;MPASRTLLLLVLITGLCACTRQATVEIANNDVEGLVRAIEQANASPGHTTIRLARRGLYVLTQESREGLLLPVVSDRLTLEGNHAEVRGYSARPASLLEVGEGAQLRVYDLVLAEGTDGAVRNFGELTLHNVSIVDSSVRQASAIVLNHGLITARDSEIAHNLLFAGRRDAGTVLNYGQMVLEATRVHGNRVLGTYEAVAAAGGILNFGTLRARGLALEDNAEPGEVRPSLHFEGVLNLGNGVFEGETAPGAVRDGRQAAVLAGL
;
A
#
# COMPACT_ATOMS: atom_id res chain seq x y z
N MET A 1 -59.94 34.63 -42.95
CA MET A 1 -58.61 34.93 -42.37
C MET A 1 -58.85 35.66 -41.06
N PRO A 2 -58.56 35.03 -39.91
CA PRO A 2 -57.35 35.37 -39.16
C PRO A 2 -56.52 34.14 -38.71
N ALA A 3 -55.24 34.43 -38.49
CA ALA A 3 -54.13 33.55 -38.13
C ALA A 3 -54.24 32.97 -36.71
N SER A 4 -54.02 31.66 -36.52
CA SER A 4 -52.76 31.05 -36.06
C SER A 4 -52.23 31.59 -34.72
N ARG A 5 -52.38 30.78 -33.66
CA ARG A 5 -51.46 30.74 -32.50
C ARG A 5 -51.42 29.33 -31.91
N THR A 6 -50.69 28.44 -32.57
CA THR A 6 -50.27 27.17 -31.97
C THR A 6 -48.89 27.38 -31.36
N LEU A 7 -48.86 27.50 -30.03
CA LEU A 7 -47.65 27.67 -29.23
C LEU A 7 -46.95 26.29 -29.14
N LEU A 8 -45.87 26.12 -29.90
CA LEU A 8 -45.01 24.93 -29.83
C LEU A 8 -44.01 25.12 -28.68
N LEU A 9 -44.19 24.37 -27.59
CA LEU A 9 -43.27 24.33 -26.46
C LEU A 9 -42.11 23.37 -26.79
N LEU A 10 -40.94 23.90 -27.13
CA LEU A 10 -39.73 23.11 -27.35
C LEU A 10 -39.03 22.92 -26.00
N VAL A 11 -39.25 21.77 -25.36
CA VAL A 11 -38.50 21.35 -24.17
C VAL A 11 -37.14 20.83 -24.64
N LEU A 12 -36.12 21.68 -24.56
CA LEU A 12 -34.73 21.33 -24.84
C LEU A 12 -34.15 20.60 -23.63
N ILE A 13 -34.28 19.27 -23.59
CA ILE A 13 -33.58 18.42 -22.62
C ILE A 13 -32.10 18.40 -23.02
N THR A 14 -31.31 19.27 -22.39
CA THR A 14 -29.85 19.21 -22.46
C THR A 14 -29.36 18.05 -21.62
N GLY A 15 -29.10 16.91 -22.28
CA GLY A 15 -28.41 15.79 -21.68
C GLY A 15 -26.99 16.19 -21.33
N LEU A 16 -26.74 16.47 -20.04
CA LEU A 16 -25.39 16.51 -19.47
C LEU A 16 -24.85 15.07 -19.50
N CYS A 17 -24.27 14.66 -20.63
CA CYS A 17 -23.31 13.58 -20.63
C CYS A 17 -22.14 14.05 -19.77
N ALA A 18 -22.08 13.59 -18.52
CA ALA A 18 -20.88 13.65 -17.72
C ALA A 18 -19.82 12.80 -18.44
N CYS A 19 -19.09 13.42 -19.38
CA CYS A 19 -17.86 12.84 -19.89
C CYS A 19 -16.94 12.71 -18.69
N THR A 20 -16.70 11.49 -18.24
CA THR A 20 -15.67 11.15 -17.26
C THR A 20 -14.33 11.51 -17.90
N ARG A 21 -13.90 12.76 -17.74
CA ARG A 21 -12.66 13.26 -18.31
C ARG A 21 -11.52 12.71 -17.47
N GLN A 22 -10.79 11.74 -18.00
CA GLN A 22 -9.55 11.29 -17.39
C GLN A 22 -8.57 12.47 -17.38
N ALA A 23 -8.35 13.08 -16.21
CA ALA A 23 -7.43 14.19 -16.07
C ALA A 23 -6.02 13.64 -15.86
N THR A 24 -5.03 14.17 -16.59
CA THR A 24 -3.61 13.87 -16.32
C THR A 24 -2.94 15.12 -15.78
N VAL A 25 -2.25 14.99 -14.65
CA VAL A 25 -1.53 16.06 -13.97
C VAL A 25 -0.06 15.69 -13.89
N GLU A 26 0.80 16.53 -14.47
CA GLU A 26 2.25 16.36 -14.41
C GLU A 26 2.80 17.08 -13.17
N ILE A 27 3.64 16.40 -12.39
CA ILE A 27 4.29 16.97 -11.20
C ILE A 27 5.77 17.11 -11.49
N ALA A 28 6.30 18.33 -11.38
CA ALA A 28 7.72 18.59 -11.55
C ALA A 28 8.56 17.90 -10.45
N ASN A 29 9.84 17.67 -10.73
CA ASN A 29 10.76 17.12 -9.74
C ASN A 29 10.84 18.04 -8.50
N ASN A 30 10.83 17.47 -7.30
CA ASN A 30 10.77 18.17 -6.01
C ASN A 30 9.50 19.01 -5.76
N ASP A 31 8.49 18.97 -6.63
CA ASP A 31 7.24 19.71 -6.42
C ASP A 31 6.28 18.94 -5.50
N VAL A 32 6.65 18.89 -4.22
CA VAL A 32 5.87 18.22 -3.16
C VAL A 32 4.52 18.89 -2.96
N GLU A 33 4.46 20.23 -2.99
CA GLU A 33 3.21 20.97 -2.86
C GLU A 33 2.28 20.68 -4.06
N GLY A 34 2.83 20.59 -5.27
CA GLY A 34 2.12 20.15 -6.46
C GLY A 34 1.55 18.74 -6.31
N LEU A 35 2.35 17.79 -5.81
CA LEU A 35 1.88 16.42 -5.56
C LEU A 35 0.72 16.38 -4.57
N VAL A 36 0.85 17.04 -3.42
CA VAL A 36 -0.20 17.09 -2.38
C VAL A 36 -1.48 17.70 -2.96
N ARG A 37 -1.38 18.86 -3.61
CA ARG A 37 -2.55 19.53 -4.22
C ARG A 37 -3.19 18.69 -5.32
N ALA A 38 -2.41 17.96 -6.10
CA ALA A 38 -2.96 17.10 -7.16
C ALA A 38 -3.78 15.94 -6.57
N ILE A 39 -3.35 15.35 -5.45
CA ILE A 39 -4.13 14.32 -4.74
C ILE A 39 -5.42 14.94 -4.16
N GLU A 40 -5.33 16.10 -3.52
CA GLU A 40 -6.52 16.80 -2.97
C GLU A 40 -7.54 17.14 -4.07
N GLN A 41 -7.08 17.60 -5.22
CA GLN A 41 -7.94 17.90 -6.37
C GLN A 41 -8.58 16.63 -6.95
N ALA A 42 -7.83 15.53 -7.04
CA ALA A 42 -8.34 14.24 -7.47
C ALA A 42 -9.43 13.73 -6.50
N ASN A 43 -9.24 13.90 -5.19
CA ASN A 43 -10.23 13.55 -4.18
C ASN A 43 -11.49 14.42 -4.23
N ALA A 44 -11.37 15.69 -4.60
CA ALA A 44 -12.48 16.63 -4.66
C ALA A 44 -13.33 16.51 -5.94
N SER A 45 -12.82 15.81 -6.97
CA SER A 45 -13.42 15.77 -8.31
C SER A 45 -13.71 14.33 -8.71
N PRO A 46 -14.96 13.84 -8.58
CA PRO A 46 -15.31 12.47 -8.90
C PRO A 46 -14.89 12.08 -10.32
N GLY A 47 -14.15 10.98 -10.43
CA GLY A 47 -13.60 10.52 -11.71
C GLY A 47 -12.20 9.96 -11.58
N HIS A 48 -11.67 9.43 -12.68
CA HIS A 48 -10.34 8.86 -12.70
C HIS A 48 -9.30 9.93 -13.03
N THR A 49 -8.44 10.26 -12.07
CA THR A 49 -7.28 11.14 -12.29
C THR A 49 -6.00 10.33 -12.41
N THR A 50 -5.08 10.74 -13.27
CA THR A 50 -3.71 10.23 -13.39
C THR A 50 -2.74 11.32 -12.98
N ILE A 51 -1.97 11.11 -11.92
CA ILE A 51 -0.86 11.97 -11.51
C ILE A 51 0.41 11.32 -12.03
N ARG A 52 1.17 12.05 -12.85
CA ARG A 52 2.44 11.62 -13.40
C ARG A 52 3.58 12.38 -12.75
N LEU A 53 4.48 11.66 -12.10
CA LEU A 53 5.67 12.24 -11.48
C LEU A 53 6.77 12.43 -12.52
N ALA A 54 7.63 13.42 -12.29
CA ALA A 54 8.82 13.62 -13.09
C ALA A 54 9.68 12.35 -13.07
N ARG A 55 10.18 11.95 -14.24
CA ARG A 55 11.01 10.75 -14.38
C ARG A 55 12.22 10.81 -13.45
N ARG A 56 12.38 9.79 -12.59
CA ARG A 56 13.44 9.73 -11.55
C ARG A 56 13.44 10.96 -10.63
N GLY A 57 12.25 11.54 -10.41
CA GLY A 57 12.08 12.64 -9.48
C GLY A 57 12.24 12.19 -8.03
N LEU A 58 12.52 13.15 -7.16
CA LEU A 58 12.59 12.97 -5.71
C LEU A 58 11.56 13.89 -5.06
N TYR A 59 10.75 13.33 -4.17
CA TYR A 59 9.67 14.04 -3.47
C TYR A 59 9.83 13.81 -1.97
N VAL A 60 10.46 14.77 -1.31
CA VAL A 60 10.80 14.69 0.12
C VAL A 60 9.69 15.30 0.97
N LEU A 61 8.90 14.45 1.62
CA LEU A 61 7.78 14.83 2.47
C LEU A 61 8.26 15.10 3.90
N THR A 62 8.32 16.37 4.29
CA THR A 62 8.73 16.78 5.66
C THR A 62 7.56 17.19 6.55
N GLN A 63 6.41 17.45 5.94
CA GLN A 63 5.20 17.93 6.62
C GLN A 63 4.09 16.92 6.42
N GLU A 64 3.30 16.74 7.48
CA GLU A 64 2.08 15.94 7.45
C GLU A 64 0.98 16.69 6.70
N SER A 65 0.30 16.01 5.77
CA SER A 65 -0.94 16.53 5.16
C SER A 65 -2.10 16.54 6.18
N ARG A 66 -2.07 15.56 7.09
CA ARG A 66 -2.93 15.42 8.26
C ARG A 66 -2.20 14.58 9.30
N GLU A 67 -2.69 14.61 10.54
CA GLU A 67 -2.09 13.84 11.63
C GLU A 67 -1.84 12.37 11.25
N GLY A 68 -0.57 11.96 11.35
CA GLY A 68 -0.12 10.60 11.08
C GLY A 68 0.03 10.23 9.60
N LEU A 69 -0.12 11.17 8.66
CA LEU A 69 0.04 10.93 7.22
C LEU A 69 0.79 12.06 6.50
N LEU A 70 1.69 11.68 5.59
CA LEU A 70 2.49 12.62 4.81
C LEU A 70 1.80 13.05 3.53
N LEU A 71 1.17 12.13 2.79
CA LEU A 71 0.27 12.46 1.67
C LEU A 71 -1.19 12.48 2.13
N PRO A 72 -2.06 13.24 1.44
CA PRO A 72 -3.50 13.16 1.68
C PRO A 72 -4.02 11.74 1.47
N VAL A 73 -5.04 11.35 2.24
CA VAL A 73 -5.75 10.08 2.02
C VAL A 73 -6.35 10.08 0.63
N VAL A 74 -6.14 9.01 -0.15
CA VAL A 74 -6.84 8.83 -1.42
C VAL A 74 -8.27 8.38 -1.14
N SER A 75 -9.27 9.16 -1.56
CA SER A 75 -10.69 8.90 -1.29
C SER A 75 -11.53 8.61 -2.54
N ASP A 76 -10.91 8.62 -3.72
CA ASP A 76 -11.55 8.30 -5.01
C ASP A 76 -10.58 7.46 -5.89
N ARG A 77 -10.77 7.47 -7.21
CA ARG A 77 -10.04 6.68 -8.19
C ARG A 77 -8.83 7.45 -8.73
N LEU A 78 -7.65 7.03 -8.33
CA LEU A 78 -6.38 7.67 -8.69
C LEU A 78 -5.41 6.66 -9.30
N THR A 79 -4.74 7.08 -10.38
CA THR A 79 -3.49 6.46 -10.83
C THR A 79 -2.33 7.38 -10.49
N LEU A 80 -1.28 6.84 -9.87
CA LEU A 80 0.00 7.48 -9.65
C LEU A 80 1.06 6.80 -10.53
N GLU A 81 1.48 7.48 -11.58
CA GLU A 81 2.59 7.05 -12.45
C GLU A 81 3.89 7.63 -11.92
N GLY A 82 4.67 6.79 -11.25
CA GLY A 82 5.91 7.19 -10.58
C GLY A 82 7.05 7.50 -11.53
N ASN A 83 7.11 6.90 -12.73
CA ASN A 83 8.23 7.08 -13.67
C ASN A 83 9.62 6.85 -13.03
N HIS A 84 9.71 5.85 -12.16
CA HIS A 84 10.87 5.53 -11.31
C HIS A 84 11.28 6.67 -10.38
N ALA A 85 10.34 7.52 -9.99
CA ALA A 85 10.54 8.51 -8.93
C ALA A 85 10.56 7.86 -7.55
N GLU A 86 10.99 8.64 -6.57
CA GLU A 86 11.01 8.30 -5.17
C GLU A 86 10.20 9.32 -4.36
N VAL A 87 9.28 8.82 -3.54
CA VAL A 87 8.57 9.57 -2.51
C VAL A 87 9.12 9.13 -1.17
N ARG A 88 9.73 10.07 -0.43
CA ARG A 88 10.45 9.78 0.81
C ARG A 88 9.90 10.59 1.98
N GLY A 89 9.76 9.96 3.15
CA GLY A 89 9.34 10.62 4.39
C GLY A 89 10.49 11.12 5.24
N TYR A 90 10.39 12.36 5.73
CA TYR A 90 11.26 12.95 6.76
C TYR A 90 10.46 13.85 7.71
N SER A 91 9.46 13.27 8.38
CA SER A 91 8.66 14.01 9.35
C SER A 91 9.24 13.97 10.75
N ALA A 92 9.09 15.09 11.48
CA ALA A 92 9.44 15.16 12.90
C ALA A 92 8.52 14.31 13.78
N ARG A 93 7.26 14.12 13.35
CA ARG A 93 6.27 13.27 14.01
C ARG A 93 6.11 11.95 13.26
N PRO A 94 5.80 10.84 13.96
CA PRO A 94 5.51 9.56 13.33
C PRO A 94 4.36 9.69 12.31
N ALA A 95 4.59 9.33 11.05
CA ALA A 95 3.58 9.38 10.00
C ALA A 95 3.82 8.33 8.91
N SER A 96 2.75 7.79 8.35
CA SER A 96 2.82 6.95 7.15
C SER A 96 2.85 7.79 5.87
N LEU A 97 3.44 7.26 4.80
CA LEU A 97 3.51 7.98 3.52
C LEU A 97 2.13 8.11 2.87
N LEU A 98 1.42 7.00 2.77
CA LEU A 98 0.25 6.85 1.91
C LEU A 98 -0.88 6.11 2.63
N GLU A 99 -2.11 6.60 2.44
CA GLU A 99 -3.33 5.92 2.87
C GLU A 99 -4.35 5.88 1.73
N VAL A 100 -4.97 4.73 1.53
CA VAL A 100 -6.11 4.54 0.62
C VAL A 100 -7.35 4.33 1.47
N GLY A 101 -8.31 5.23 1.35
CA GLY A 101 -9.57 5.21 2.09
C GLY A 101 -10.51 4.09 1.65
N GLU A 102 -11.51 3.80 2.48
CA GLU A 102 -12.56 2.83 2.16
C GLU A 102 -13.32 3.26 0.88
N GLY A 103 -13.57 2.30 -0.02
CA GLY A 103 -14.22 2.54 -1.30
C GLY A 103 -13.37 3.25 -2.36
N ALA A 104 -12.16 3.71 -2.02
CA ALA A 104 -11.23 4.34 -2.95
C ALA A 104 -10.45 3.29 -3.77
N GLN A 105 -9.92 3.72 -4.92
CA GLN A 105 -9.06 2.89 -5.77
C GLN A 105 -7.77 3.64 -6.10
N LEU A 106 -6.63 3.10 -5.69
CA LEU A 106 -5.33 3.64 -6.04
C LEU A 106 -4.54 2.63 -6.86
N ARG A 107 -4.01 3.07 -8.01
CA ARG A 107 -3.03 2.31 -8.79
C ARG A 107 -1.70 3.04 -8.77
N VAL A 108 -0.63 2.36 -8.38
CA VAL A 108 0.73 2.92 -8.30
C VAL A 108 1.64 2.12 -9.22
N TYR A 109 2.37 2.84 -10.07
CA TYR A 109 3.29 2.26 -11.05
C TYR A 109 4.68 2.86 -10.88
N ASP A 110 5.73 2.04 -10.97
CA ASP A 110 7.12 2.49 -11.13
C ASP A 110 7.54 3.52 -10.07
N LEU A 111 7.33 3.21 -8.79
CA LEU A 111 7.54 4.17 -7.70
C LEU A 111 8.29 3.54 -6.54
N VAL A 112 9.21 4.31 -5.95
CA VAL A 112 9.80 3.99 -4.65
C VAL A 112 9.09 4.79 -3.56
N LEU A 113 8.58 4.09 -2.55
CA LEU A 113 8.04 4.65 -1.31
C LEU A 113 9.06 4.36 -0.20
N ALA A 114 9.75 5.39 0.27
CA ALA A 114 10.90 5.24 1.15
C ALA A 114 10.73 5.98 2.48
N GLU A 115 11.34 5.44 3.54
CA GLU A 115 11.57 6.13 4.82
C GLU A 115 10.30 6.71 5.47
N GLY A 116 9.16 6.01 5.36
CA GLY A 116 8.00 6.31 6.20
C GLY A 116 8.38 6.17 7.68
N THR A 117 8.04 7.16 8.52
CA THR A 117 8.49 7.21 9.92
C THR A 117 7.56 6.48 10.89
N ASP A 118 6.36 6.14 10.43
CA ASP A 118 5.41 5.28 11.13
C ASP A 118 4.67 4.34 10.17
N GLY A 119 5.45 3.64 9.35
CA GLY A 119 4.99 2.80 8.26
C GLY A 119 4.97 3.54 6.92
N ALA A 120 4.70 2.81 5.85
CA ALA A 120 4.67 3.36 4.49
C ALA A 120 3.24 3.43 3.94
N VAL A 121 2.49 2.34 4.07
CA VAL A 121 1.19 2.18 3.38
C VAL A 121 0.13 1.72 4.36
N ARG A 122 -1.02 2.39 4.31
CA ARG A 122 -2.28 1.97 4.96
C ARG A 122 -3.34 1.80 3.89
N ASN A 123 -3.91 0.61 3.75
CA ASN A 123 -4.93 0.34 2.75
C ASN A 123 -6.25 -0.12 3.37
N PHE A 124 -7.30 0.67 3.19
CA PHE A 124 -8.69 0.35 3.52
C PHE A 124 -9.57 0.19 2.28
N GLY A 125 -9.06 0.53 1.08
CA GLY A 125 -9.74 0.42 -0.20
C GLY A 125 -9.10 -0.62 -1.12
N GLU A 126 -9.02 -0.30 -2.41
CA GLU A 126 -8.33 -1.12 -3.41
C GLU A 126 -7.01 -0.48 -3.82
N LEU A 127 -5.90 -1.17 -3.57
CA LEU A 127 -4.56 -0.72 -3.92
C LEU A 127 -3.91 -1.70 -4.91
N THR A 128 -3.57 -1.20 -6.09
CA THR A 128 -2.77 -1.92 -7.08
C THR A 128 -1.34 -1.37 -7.08
N LEU A 129 -0.35 -2.24 -6.94
CA LEU A 129 1.07 -1.92 -7.01
C LEU A 129 1.70 -2.68 -8.17
N HIS A 130 2.42 -1.98 -9.04
CA HIS A 130 3.15 -2.59 -10.15
C HIS A 130 4.53 -1.96 -10.29
N ASN A 131 5.57 -2.77 -10.12
CA ASN A 131 6.94 -2.29 -10.07
C ASN A 131 7.13 -1.19 -9.00
N VAL A 132 6.64 -1.46 -7.79
CA VAL A 132 6.73 -0.54 -6.65
C VAL A 132 7.65 -1.11 -5.58
N SER A 133 8.53 -0.27 -5.05
CA SER A 133 9.41 -0.60 -3.94
C SER A 133 8.96 0.12 -2.67
N ILE A 134 8.70 -0.62 -1.59
CA ILE A 134 8.42 -0.09 -0.26
C ILE A 134 9.61 -0.39 0.63
N VAL A 135 10.45 0.62 0.88
CA VAL A 135 11.79 0.42 1.44
C VAL A 135 12.15 1.36 2.57
N ASP A 136 13.11 0.95 3.38
CA ASP A 136 13.77 1.75 4.43
C ASP A 136 12.80 2.47 5.38
N SER A 137 11.56 1.98 5.48
CA SER A 137 10.54 2.55 6.33
C SER A 137 10.68 1.98 7.73
N SER A 138 10.23 2.75 8.71
CA SER A 138 10.24 2.35 10.10
C SER A 138 8.89 2.57 10.76
N VAL A 139 8.63 1.83 11.84
CA VAL A 139 7.43 1.99 12.64
C VAL A 139 7.82 2.26 14.08
N ARG A 140 7.27 3.34 14.66
CA ARG A 140 7.43 3.64 16.09
C ARG A 140 6.17 3.34 16.90
N GLN A 141 5.01 3.59 16.30
CA GLN A 141 3.70 3.53 16.95
C GLN A 141 2.69 2.67 16.20
N ALA A 142 2.77 2.59 14.87
CA ALA A 142 1.91 1.72 14.07
C ALA A 142 2.16 0.22 14.36
N SER A 143 1.36 -0.64 13.75
CA SER A 143 1.54 -2.11 13.82
C SER A 143 2.28 -2.67 12.61
N ALA A 144 2.44 -1.90 11.53
CA ALA A 144 3.02 -2.42 10.29
C ALA A 144 3.61 -1.34 9.38
N ILE A 145 4.51 -1.78 8.50
CA ILE A 145 5.02 -0.96 7.40
C ILE A 145 3.97 -0.89 6.29
N VAL A 146 3.37 -2.04 5.98
CA VAL A 146 2.22 -2.16 5.09
C VAL A 146 1.07 -2.74 5.89
N LEU A 147 0.06 -1.93 6.17
CA LEU A 147 -1.18 -2.33 6.81
C LEU A 147 -2.28 -2.48 5.76
N ASN A 148 -2.90 -3.65 5.69
CA ASN A 148 -4.00 -3.92 4.77
C ASN A 148 -5.27 -4.39 5.48
N HIS A 149 -6.34 -3.62 5.32
CA HIS A 149 -7.72 -4.01 5.63
C HIS A 149 -8.58 -4.18 4.37
N GLY A 150 -8.17 -3.59 3.25
CA GLY A 150 -8.86 -3.69 1.97
C GLY A 150 -8.30 -4.77 1.05
N LEU A 151 -8.21 -4.47 -0.24
CA LEU A 151 -7.60 -5.33 -1.26
C LEU A 151 -6.26 -4.74 -1.70
N ILE A 152 -5.18 -5.51 -1.58
CA ILE A 152 -3.90 -5.22 -2.24
C ILE A 152 -3.68 -6.22 -3.38
N THR A 153 -3.41 -5.71 -4.58
CA THR A 153 -2.84 -6.50 -5.68
C THR A 153 -1.45 -5.95 -5.99
N ALA A 154 -0.40 -6.73 -5.74
CA ALA A 154 0.96 -6.33 -6.04
C ALA A 154 1.58 -7.27 -7.07
N ARG A 155 2.24 -6.69 -8.08
CA ARG A 155 2.99 -7.41 -9.09
C ARG A 155 4.37 -6.81 -9.28
N ASP A 156 5.38 -7.68 -9.43
CA ASP A 156 6.76 -7.28 -9.71
C ASP A 156 7.26 -6.21 -8.71
N SER A 157 6.82 -6.30 -7.45
CA SER A 157 7.03 -5.28 -6.43
C SER A 157 7.93 -5.81 -5.31
N GLU A 158 8.45 -4.92 -4.48
CA GLU A 158 9.28 -5.31 -3.34
C GLU A 158 8.91 -4.56 -2.06
N ILE A 159 9.02 -5.26 -0.93
CA ILE A 159 8.89 -4.71 0.42
C ILE A 159 10.15 -5.10 1.17
N ALA A 160 11.09 -4.16 1.31
CA ALA A 160 12.45 -4.51 1.70
C ALA A 160 13.12 -3.56 2.68
N HIS A 161 14.05 -4.10 3.47
CA HIS A 161 14.91 -3.31 4.35
C HIS A 161 14.18 -2.43 5.37
N ASN A 162 12.94 -2.80 5.70
CA ASN A 162 12.14 -2.05 6.66
C ASN A 162 12.43 -2.47 8.10
N LEU A 163 12.21 -1.54 9.04
CA LEU A 163 12.47 -1.73 10.46
C LEU A 163 11.22 -1.52 11.31
N LEU A 164 10.68 -2.59 11.84
CA LEU A 164 9.53 -2.55 12.75
C LEU A 164 10.01 -2.56 14.20
N PHE A 165 9.60 -1.61 15.03
CA PHE A 165 9.71 -1.73 16.48
C PHE A 165 8.40 -2.29 17.03
N ALA A 166 8.34 -3.60 17.27
CA ALA A 166 7.14 -4.30 17.73
C ALA A 166 6.84 -3.97 19.20
N GLY A 167 5.99 -2.95 19.40
CA GLY A 167 5.45 -2.57 20.71
C GLY A 167 3.96 -2.91 20.91
N ARG A 168 3.32 -3.58 19.95
CA ARG A 168 1.88 -3.90 19.95
C ARG A 168 1.64 -5.39 19.78
N ARG A 169 0.42 -5.83 20.12
CA ARG A 169 -0.01 -7.25 20.16
C ARG A 169 0.02 -7.98 18.82
N ASP A 170 -0.21 -7.27 17.73
CA ASP A 170 -0.10 -7.79 16.37
C ASP A 170 0.81 -6.85 15.59
N ALA A 171 1.95 -7.36 15.12
CA ALA A 171 2.96 -6.54 14.47
C ALA A 171 3.63 -7.31 13.32
N GLY A 172 3.68 -6.73 12.12
CA GLY A 172 4.37 -7.37 11.00
C GLY A 172 4.88 -6.34 10.02
N THR A 173 5.96 -6.65 9.29
CA THR A 173 6.38 -5.77 8.19
C THR A 173 5.19 -5.55 7.25
N VAL A 174 4.53 -6.63 6.87
CA VAL A 174 3.22 -6.61 6.22
C VAL A 174 2.20 -7.22 7.18
N LEU A 175 1.13 -6.48 7.45
CA LEU A 175 0.01 -6.95 8.27
C LEU A 175 -1.26 -6.95 7.41
N ASN A 176 -1.78 -8.14 7.12
CA ASN A 176 -2.95 -8.31 6.27
C ASN A 176 -4.15 -8.82 7.05
N TYR A 177 -5.19 -8.00 7.18
CA TYR A 177 -6.53 -8.37 7.64
C TYR A 177 -7.53 -8.54 6.49
N GLY A 178 -7.25 -7.94 5.33
CA GLY A 178 -8.11 -7.99 4.15
C GLY A 178 -7.71 -9.07 3.14
N GLN A 179 -7.73 -8.71 1.86
CA GLN A 179 -7.31 -9.58 0.76
C GLN A 179 -6.00 -9.09 0.17
N MET A 180 -5.08 -10.01 -0.09
CA MET A 180 -3.79 -9.71 -0.71
C MET A 180 -3.50 -10.70 -1.82
N VAL A 181 -3.14 -10.19 -2.99
CA VAL A 181 -2.70 -10.96 -4.16
C VAL A 181 -1.29 -10.50 -4.52
N LEU A 182 -0.31 -11.39 -4.40
CA LEU A 182 1.10 -11.12 -4.67
C LEU A 182 1.60 -11.96 -5.84
N GLU A 183 2.04 -11.30 -6.91
CA GLU A 183 2.62 -11.95 -8.09
C GLU A 183 4.05 -11.49 -8.29
N ALA A 184 5.01 -12.43 -8.39
CA ALA A 184 6.43 -12.12 -8.59
C ALA A 184 6.96 -11.00 -7.66
N THR A 185 6.44 -10.98 -6.43
CA THR A 185 6.74 -9.94 -5.43
C THR A 185 7.74 -10.49 -4.43
N ARG A 186 8.62 -9.63 -3.93
CA ARG A 186 9.63 -10.01 -2.93
C ARG A 186 9.37 -9.28 -1.61
N VAL A 187 9.47 -9.99 -0.49
CA VAL A 187 9.51 -9.38 0.84
C VAL A 187 10.81 -9.83 1.48
N HIS A 188 11.76 -8.92 1.67
CA HIS A 188 13.10 -9.34 2.10
C HIS A 188 13.89 -8.34 2.92
N GLY A 189 14.85 -8.83 3.69
CA GLY A 189 15.77 -7.98 4.44
C GLY A 189 15.10 -7.12 5.52
N ASN A 190 13.84 -7.41 5.87
CA ASN A 190 13.08 -6.65 6.86
C ASN A 190 13.43 -7.15 8.27
N ARG A 191 13.36 -6.24 9.25
CA ARG A 191 13.72 -6.53 10.64
C ARG A 191 12.60 -6.12 11.58
N VAL A 192 12.21 -7.02 12.45
CA VAL A 192 11.29 -6.73 13.55
C VAL A 192 12.07 -6.78 14.85
N LEU A 193 12.12 -5.67 15.58
CA LEU A 193 12.72 -5.56 16.91
C LEU A 193 11.59 -5.53 17.94
N GLY A 194 11.41 -6.61 18.71
CA GLY A 194 10.37 -6.71 19.72
C GLY A 194 10.91 -7.21 21.07
N THR A 195 10.29 -6.76 22.16
CA THR A 195 10.62 -7.16 23.55
C THR A 195 9.47 -7.84 24.30
N TYR A 196 8.29 -8.01 23.68
CA TYR A 196 7.08 -8.47 24.35
C TYR A 196 6.72 -9.93 24.05
N GLU A 197 6.62 -10.76 25.09
CA GLU A 197 6.45 -12.22 25.04
C GLU A 197 5.06 -12.73 24.60
N ALA A 198 4.14 -11.87 24.17
CA ALA A 198 2.72 -12.23 23.97
C ALA A 198 2.11 -11.76 22.64
N VAL A 199 2.94 -11.52 21.63
CA VAL A 199 2.58 -10.80 20.40
C VAL A 199 2.75 -11.70 19.18
N ALA A 200 1.77 -11.72 18.28
CA ALA A 200 1.98 -12.27 16.95
C ALA A 200 2.86 -11.28 16.17
N ALA A 201 4.16 -11.59 16.08
CA ALA A 201 5.12 -10.82 15.31
C ALA A 201 5.50 -11.57 14.02
N ALA A 202 5.71 -10.86 12.91
CA ALA A 202 6.29 -11.45 11.71
C ALA A 202 7.29 -10.52 11.02
N GLY A 203 8.52 -11.03 10.84
CA GLY A 203 9.58 -10.37 10.08
C GLY A 203 9.19 -9.96 8.66
N GLY A 204 8.31 -10.74 8.02
CA GLY A 204 7.75 -10.42 6.71
C GLY A 204 6.24 -10.22 6.77
N ILE A 205 5.44 -11.25 6.46
CA ILE A 205 3.97 -11.15 6.40
C ILE A 205 3.31 -11.83 7.61
N LEU A 206 2.49 -11.06 8.33
CA LEU A 206 1.50 -11.51 9.31
C LEU A 206 0.11 -11.43 8.65
N ASN A 207 -0.52 -12.57 8.41
CA ASN A 207 -1.77 -12.67 7.67
C ASN A 207 -2.90 -13.22 8.53
N PHE A 208 -3.91 -12.39 8.76
CA PHE A 208 -5.20 -12.73 9.38
C PHE A 208 -6.35 -12.77 8.37
N GLY A 209 -6.15 -12.28 7.15
CA GLY A 209 -7.11 -12.32 6.05
C GLY A 209 -6.78 -13.39 5.02
N THR A 210 -7.00 -13.09 3.75
CA THR A 210 -6.69 -13.99 2.63
C THR A 210 -5.44 -13.51 1.90
N LEU A 211 -4.48 -14.42 1.71
CA LEU A 211 -3.29 -14.21 0.88
C LEU A 211 -3.28 -15.20 -0.28
N ARG A 212 -3.25 -14.67 -1.50
CA ARG A 212 -2.96 -15.42 -2.73
C ARG A 212 -1.59 -15.04 -3.24
N ALA A 213 -0.74 -16.02 -3.52
CA ALA A 213 0.61 -15.75 -3.98
C ALA A 213 1.04 -16.64 -5.15
N ARG A 214 1.73 -16.04 -6.12
CA ARG A 214 2.38 -16.75 -7.23
C ARG A 214 3.78 -16.19 -7.43
N GLY A 215 4.79 -17.01 -7.20
CA GLY A 215 6.18 -16.56 -7.30
C GLY A 215 6.57 -15.51 -6.25
N LEU A 216 5.94 -15.54 -5.07
CA LEU A 216 6.35 -14.75 -3.91
C LEU A 216 7.70 -15.27 -3.38
N ALA A 217 8.65 -14.36 -3.13
CA ALA A 217 9.91 -14.66 -2.46
C ALA A 217 9.97 -13.99 -1.08
N LEU A 218 10.33 -14.78 -0.05
CA LEU A 218 10.44 -14.35 1.34
C LEU A 218 11.86 -14.67 1.83
N GLU A 219 12.71 -13.66 1.92
CA GLU A 219 14.16 -13.84 2.04
C GLU A 219 14.74 -12.93 3.12
N ASP A 220 15.68 -13.41 3.93
CA ASP A 220 16.48 -12.57 4.85
C ASP A 220 15.67 -11.66 5.80
N ASN A 221 14.42 -12.01 6.10
CA ASN A 221 13.60 -11.30 7.06
C ASN A 221 13.90 -11.83 8.46
N ALA A 222 14.19 -10.95 9.40
CA ALA A 222 14.66 -11.30 10.72
C ALA A 222 13.78 -10.73 11.84
N GLU A 223 13.71 -11.47 12.94
CA GLU A 223 13.26 -11.00 14.24
C GLU A 223 14.38 -11.31 15.25
N PRO A 224 15.26 -10.37 15.59
CA PRO A 224 16.33 -10.61 16.54
C PRO A 224 15.73 -10.74 17.96
N GLY A 225 15.57 -11.97 18.45
CA GLY A 225 15.12 -12.27 19.81
C GLY A 225 15.75 -13.55 20.35
N GLU A 226 16.12 -13.56 21.64
CA GLU A 226 16.63 -14.75 22.33
C GLU A 226 15.58 -15.88 22.34
N VAL A 227 16.06 -17.13 22.26
CA VAL A 227 15.29 -18.39 22.35
C VAL A 227 14.19 -18.32 23.43
N ARG A 228 12.91 -18.27 23.02
CA ARG A 228 11.72 -18.28 23.91
C ARG A 228 10.55 -19.07 23.27
N PRO A 229 9.53 -19.54 24.04
CA PRO A 229 8.85 -20.80 23.76
C PRO A 229 7.76 -20.82 22.66
N SER A 230 7.72 -21.97 21.97
CA SER A 230 6.66 -22.70 21.23
C SER A 230 5.77 -22.08 20.13
N LEU A 231 5.83 -20.78 19.80
CA LEU A 231 5.19 -20.25 18.57
C LEU A 231 6.09 -19.26 17.81
N HIS A 232 7.39 -19.55 17.76
CA HIS A 232 8.37 -18.78 17.00
C HIS A 232 8.75 -19.48 15.69
N PHE A 233 8.73 -18.75 14.58
CA PHE A 233 9.19 -19.23 13.28
C PHE A 233 10.10 -18.18 12.61
N GLU A 234 11.38 -18.54 12.44
CA GLU A 234 12.30 -17.78 11.59
C GLU A 234 11.98 -18.11 10.12
N GLY A 235 11.81 -17.09 9.26
CA GLY A 235 11.60 -17.30 7.81
C GLY A 235 10.17 -17.16 7.25
N VAL A 236 9.33 -16.30 7.85
CA VAL A 236 8.13 -15.63 7.27
C VAL A 236 7.01 -16.48 6.62
N LEU A 237 5.85 -16.47 7.31
CA LEU A 237 4.47 -16.15 6.87
C LEU A 237 3.59 -16.60 8.04
N ASN A 238 3.14 -15.71 8.94
CA ASN A 238 2.40 -16.18 10.12
C ASN A 238 0.89 -15.98 9.95
N LEU A 239 0.16 -17.09 9.90
CA LEU A 239 -1.19 -17.19 9.35
C LEU A 239 -2.32 -17.09 10.39
N GLY A 240 -2.06 -16.68 11.64
CA GLY A 240 -3.11 -16.42 12.63
C GLY A 240 -4.38 -17.29 12.48
N ASN A 241 -5.47 -16.66 12.02
CA ASN A 241 -6.70 -17.32 11.54
C ASN A 241 -6.95 -17.14 10.02
N GLY A 242 -5.95 -16.67 9.27
CA GLY A 242 -6.02 -16.36 7.85
C GLY A 242 -5.82 -17.58 6.93
N VAL A 243 -6.08 -17.36 5.64
CA VAL A 243 -5.98 -18.39 4.59
C VAL A 243 -4.87 -18.02 3.60
N PHE A 244 -4.11 -19.03 3.18
CA PHE A 244 -3.09 -18.91 2.14
C PHE A 244 -3.37 -19.87 0.97
N GLU A 245 -3.34 -19.36 -0.25
CA GLU A 245 -3.41 -20.13 -1.49
C GLU A 245 -2.25 -19.72 -2.41
N GLY A 246 -1.42 -20.64 -2.89
CA GLY A 246 -0.36 -20.26 -3.81
C GLY A 246 0.63 -21.33 -4.22
N GLU A 247 1.38 -21.01 -5.28
CA GLU A 247 2.52 -21.78 -5.77
C GLU A 247 3.78 -20.93 -5.59
N THR A 248 4.73 -21.42 -4.80
CA THR A 248 6.04 -20.78 -4.59
C THR A 248 7.14 -21.74 -5.02
N ALA A 249 8.20 -21.22 -5.66
CA ALA A 249 9.30 -22.06 -6.09
C ALA A 249 10.03 -22.67 -4.87
N PRO A 250 10.49 -23.93 -4.93
CA PRO A 250 11.29 -24.53 -3.86
C PRO A 250 12.51 -23.66 -3.53
N GLY A 251 12.65 -23.25 -2.27
CA GLY A 251 13.72 -22.35 -1.84
C GLY A 251 13.50 -20.86 -2.15
N ALA A 252 12.27 -20.44 -2.48
CA ALA A 252 11.82 -19.04 -2.38
C ALA A 252 11.46 -18.64 -0.93
N VAL A 253 11.39 -19.64 -0.06
CA VAL A 253 11.37 -19.53 1.41
C VAL A 253 12.63 -20.27 1.88
N ARG A 254 13.65 -19.57 2.38
CA ARG A 254 14.94 -20.17 2.79
C ARG A 254 15.15 -20.07 4.31
N ASP A 255 14.99 -21.24 4.95
CA ASP A 255 15.35 -21.69 6.32
C ASP A 255 14.73 -20.95 7.54
N GLY A 256 14.23 -21.59 8.61
CA GLY A 256 14.57 -22.91 9.17
C GLY A 256 13.43 -23.82 9.63
N ARG A 257 13.31 -24.99 8.98
CA ARG A 257 12.66 -26.25 9.44
C ARG A 257 11.14 -26.46 9.41
N GLN A 258 10.28 -25.57 8.89
CA GLN A 258 8.83 -25.88 8.83
C GLN A 258 8.10 -25.36 7.58
N ALA A 259 8.54 -25.75 6.39
CA ALA A 259 7.64 -25.78 5.23
C ALA A 259 6.70 -27.01 5.32
N ALA A 260 5.89 -27.10 6.37
CA ALA A 260 4.70 -27.95 6.34
C ALA A 260 3.60 -27.14 5.67
N VAL A 261 3.62 -27.13 4.34
CA VAL A 261 2.46 -26.77 3.53
C VAL A 261 1.38 -27.79 3.90
N LEU A 262 0.39 -27.38 4.71
CA LEU A 262 -0.82 -28.16 4.96
C LEU A 262 -1.65 -28.19 3.66
N ALA A 263 -1.23 -29.03 2.72
CA ALA A 263 -2.10 -29.58 1.71
C ALA A 263 -2.71 -30.88 2.27
N GLY A 264 -3.94 -30.78 2.78
CA GLY A 264 -4.84 -31.91 3.00
C GLY A 264 -4.76 -32.60 4.36
N LEU A 265 -5.61 -32.16 5.30
CA LEU A 265 -6.51 -32.99 6.12
C LEU A 265 -7.79 -32.19 6.40
#